data_AF-A0A7S9QF69-F1
#
_entry.id   AF-A0A7S9QF69-F1
#
_cell.length_a   1.000
_cell.length_b   1.000
_cell.length_c   1.000
_cell.angle_alpha   90.00
_cell.angle_beta   90.00
_cell.angle_gamma   90.00
#
_symmetry.space_group_name_H-M   'P 1'
#
loop_
_entity.id
_entity.type
_entity.pdbx_description
1 polymer ?
#
loop_
_entity_poly.entity_id
_entity_poly.type
_entity_poly.pdbx_seq_one_letter_code
_entity_poly.pdbx_strand_id
1 'polypeptide(L)'
;MFDTEDSLLAGLSGFQVTEAGVGWTITATVAGEDALATFSLSTAGLLTSGLSVERGQHEGLSGLVSLDDGTAIAMTRQGDDLIRIGLDSLTTDVMVASSVTGGRIEALDAATTGGETVIAWANIGSEGFSVATLDATGAATDVVAVADDDALPIDDVRALAIHDTGTETLVFAGGGRDSGLAVFRLDEGGAPVAVEHHLPGGDFGHYQVSALEIVETPDQDYLVVGASASSSLTVFAIGADGTLSITDHIFDNMMTRFGGVDTIASATIDGVTLIAAGGADRGATIFALDQEGTLNEIATVEDSAEVALHDVSGLELLAGETAGEALLVTAGQADSGLSVVKLDLDTLGADEFRFNEGPQMDTPVLVAEEVLMLELPEARLALSQDLTPHHVDEPVAEFVDADAFLL
;
A
#
# COMPACT_ATOMS: atom_id res chain seq x y z
N MET A 1 23.80 -19.05 -2.70
CA MET A 1 22.42 -18.55 -2.74
C MET A 1 21.90 -18.81 -1.36
N PHE A 2 21.74 -17.75 -0.57
CA PHE A 2 21.14 -17.88 0.75
C PHE A 2 19.68 -18.17 0.52
N ASP A 3 19.31 -19.36 0.95
CA ASP A 3 17.95 -19.83 1.08
C ASP A 3 17.31 -18.99 2.19
N THR A 4 16.37 -18.13 1.81
CA THR A 4 15.59 -17.29 2.72
C THR A 4 14.24 -17.92 3.06
N GLU A 5 14.01 -19.21 2.73
CA GLU A 5 12.74 -19.94 2.92
C GLU A 5 12.31 -20.15 4.40
N ASP A 6 12.89 -19.43 5.37
CA ASP A 6 12.63 -19.64 6.80
C ASP A 6 12.44 -18.34 7.61
N SER A 7 12.35 -17.17 6.96
CA SER A 7 12.07 -15.90 7.66
C SER A 7 10.77 -15.27 7.17
N LEU A 8 9.71 -15.41 7.97
CA LEU A 8 8.40 -14.75 7.79
C LEU A 8 8.48 -13.21 7.78
N LEU A 9 9.66 -12.64 8.03
CA LEU A 9 9.93 -11.20 8.06
C LEU A 9 10.70 -10.72 6.82
N ALA A 10 11.18 -11.63 5.96
CA ALA A 10 11.90 -11.25 4.76
C ALA A 10 10.92 -10.94 3.61
N GLY A 11 11.07 -9.76 3.00
CA GLY A 11 10.29 -9.37 1.83
C GLY A 11 8.82 -9.04 2.15
N LEU A 12 8.58 -8.26 3.21
CA LEU A 12 7.27 -7.65 3.43
C LEU A 12 6.97 -6.68 2.27
N SER A 13 5.86 -6.94 1.59
CA SER A 13 5.49 -6.26 0.34
C SER A 13 4.36 -5.25 0.52
N GLY A 14 3.69 -5.29 1.67
CA GLY A 14 2.63 -4.39 2.07
C GLY A 14 2.11 -4.81 3.44
N PHE A 15 1.50 -3.88 4.16
CA PHE A 15 0.80 -4.18 5.40
C PHE A 15 -0.37 -3.23 5.59
N GLN A 16 -1.31 -3.65 6.43
CA GLN A 16 -2.45 -2.86 6.84
C GLN A 16 -2.52 -2.88 8.36
N VAL A 17 -3.03 -1.82 8.93
CA VAL A 17 -3.18 -1.69 10.39
C VAL A 17 -4.66 -1.55 10.74
N THR A 18 -5.10 -2.34 11.71
CA THR A 18 -6.45 -2.26 12.27
C THR A 18 -6.40 -1.98 13.76
N GLU A 19 -7.30 -1.11 14.22
CA GLU A 19 -7.42 -0.84 15.65
C GLU A 19 -7.91 -2.10 16.38
N ALA A 20 -7.21 -2.48 17.45
CA ALA A 20 -7.63 -3.55 18.35
C ALA A 20 -8.20 -2.94 19.62
N GLY A 21 -8.99 -3.71 20.39
CA GLY A 21 -9.59 -3.21 21.63
C GLY A 21 -8.60 -2.55 22.62
N VAL A 22 -7.30 -2.92 22.55
CA VAL A 22 -6.17 -2.13 23.06
C VAL A 22 -5.03 -2.21 22.04
N GLY A 23 -4.62 -1.07 21.47
CA GLY A 23 -3.50 -0.98 20.52
C GLY A 23 -3.92 -1.30 19.08
N TRP A 24 -2.99 -1.86 18.31
CA TRP A 24 -3.16 -2.10 16.88
C TRP A 24 -2.78 -3.53 16.50
N THR A 25 -3.42 -4.05 15.45
CA THR A 25 -3.01 -5.28 14.77
C THR A 25 -2.49 -4.91 13.39
N ILE A 26 -1.26 -5.27 13.10
CA ILE A 26 -0.63 -5.10 11.79
C ILE A 26 -0.72 -6.44 11.06
N THR A 27 -1.33 -6.46 9.88
CA THR A 27 -1.37 -7.62 9.00
C THR A 27 -0.52 -7.32 7.77
N ALA A 28 0.58 -8.05 7.61
CA ALA A 28 1.53 -7.85 6.52
C ALA A 28 1.51 -9.02 5.55
N THR A 29 1.65 -8.74 4.25
CA THR A 29 1.87 -9.76 3.23
C THR A 29 3.34 -10.12 3.15
N VAL A 30 3.63 -11.42 3.17
CA VAL A 30 4.99 -11.97 3.06
C VAL A 30 5.17 -12.49 1.63
N ALA A 31 5.96 -11.77 0.85
CA ALA A 31 6.13 -12.08 -0.58
C ALA A 31 6.86 -13.40 -0.84
N GLY A 32 7.72 -13.84 0.08
CA GLY A 32 8.52 -15.07 -0.07
C GLY A 32 7.76 -16.36 0.22
N GLU A 33 6.77 -16.31 1.11
CA GLU A 33 6.22 -17.50 1.77
C GLU A 33 4.71 -17.72 1.54
N ASP A 34 4.10 -16.94 0.64
CA ASP A 34 2.64 -16.98 0.42
C ASP A 34 1.85 -16.94 1.74
N ALA A 35 2.27 -16.02 2.60
CA ALA A 35 1.83 -15.95 3.97
C ALA A 35 1.38 -14.53 4.34
N LEU A 36 0.53 -14.47 5.37
CA LEU A 36 0.28 -13.26 6.13
C LEU A 36 1.03 -13.35 7.44
N ALA A 37 1.68 -12.27 7.85
CA ALA A 37 2.24 -12.14 9.19
C ALA A 37 1.40 -11.16 10.00
N THR A 38 1.08 -11.51 11.25
CA THR A 38 0.37 -10.59 12.16
C THR A 38 1.26 -10.13 13.30
N PHE A 39 1.16 -8.85 13.62
CA PHE A 39 1.87 -8.23 14.71
C PHE A 39 0.89 -7.44 15.56
N SER A 40 0.99 -7.56 16.87
CA SER A 40 0.30 -6.66 17.78
C SER A 40 1.24 -5.50 18.13
N LEU A 41 0.76 -4.28 18.02
CA LEU A 41 1.46 -3.07 18.43
C LEU A 41 0.72 -2.46 19.64
N SER A 42 1.46 -2.19 20.71
CA SER A 42 0.97 -1.53 21.92
C SER A 42 2.04 -0.57 22.46
N THR A 43 1.78 0.16 23.55
CA THR A 43 2.83 0.92 24.25
C THR A 43 4.04 0.11 24.70
N ALA A 44 3.91 -1.20 24.90
CA ALA A 44 5.05 -2.05 25.22
C ALA A 44 5.95 -2.32 23.99
N GLY A 45 5.55 -1.80 22.84
CA GLY A 45 6.18 -1.96 21.54
C GLY A 45 5.53 -3.02 20.67
N LEU A 46 6.21 -3.32 19.56
CA LEU A 46 5.79 -4.32 18.61
C LEU A 46 6.01 -5.73 19.20
N LEU A 47 4.96 -6.54 19.21
CA LEU A 47 4.97 -7.93 19.66
C LEU A 47 4.44 -8.79 18.51
N THR A 48 5.22 -9.78 18.08
CA THR A 48 4.75 -10.76 17.09
C THR A 48 3.65 -11.64 17.68
N SER A 49 2.51 -11.72 17.00
CA SER A 49 1.55 -12.79 17.19
C SER A 49 1.76 -13.82 16.08
N GLY A 50 2.26 -15.00 16.44
CA GLY A 50 2.71 -16.03 15.48
C GLY A 50 1.60 -16.76 14.74
N LEU A 51 0.75 -16.06 13.99
CA LEU A 51 -0.18 -16.67 13.06
C LEU A 51 0.21 -16.30 11.63
N SER A 52 0.89 -17.24 10.97
CA SER A 52 1.04 -17.28 9.52
C SER A 52 0.00 -18.22 8.93
N VAL A 53 -0.80 -17.72 7.99
CA VAL A 53 -1.58 -18.60 7.11
C VAL A 53 -0.74 -18.80 5.87
N GLU A 54 -0.01 -19.91 5.82
CA GLU A 54 0.65 -20.37 4.60
C GLU A 54 -0.39 -20.96 3.66
N ARG A 55 -0.48 -20.42 2.45
CA ARG A 55 -1.19 -21.06 1.35
C ARG A 55 -0.17 -21.89 0.56
N GLY A 56 -0.42 -23.19 0.43
CA GLY A 56 0.47 -24.04 -0.36
C GLY A 56 0.47 -23.65 -1.85
N GLN A 57 1.60 -23.84 -2.52
CA GLN A 57 1.78 -23.79 -4.00
C GLN A 57 1.25 -22.54 -4.73
N HIS A 58 1.18 -21.37 -4.10
CA HIS A 58 1.06 -20.10 -4.82
C HIS A 58 2.25 -19.19 -4.53
N GLU A 59 2.47 -18.25 -5.43
CA GLU A 59 3.77 -17.68 -5.73
C GLU A 59 4.10 -16.38 -4.93
N GLY A 60 3.47 -16.21 -3.76
CA GLY A 60 3.63 -15.08 -2.82
C GLY A 60 2.47 -14.07 -2.81
N LEU A 61 2.37 -13.23 -1.77
CA LEU A 61 1.43 -12.09 -1.68
C LEU A 61 2.18 -10.73 -1.77
N SER A 62 1.60 -9.74 -2.45
CA SER A 62 2.32 -8.48 -2.77
C SER A 62 1.62 -7.18 -2.39
N GLY A 63 0.41 -7.21 -1.82
CA GLY A 63 -0.26 -6.04 -1.28
C GLY A 63 -1.60 -6.39 -0.68
N LEU A 64 -2.18 -5.44 0.08
CA LEU A 64 -3.36 -5.67 0.92
C LEU A 64 -4.17 -4.37 1.02
N VAL A 65 -5.48 -4.46 0.77
CA VAL A 65 -6.44 -3.36 0.94
C VAL A 65 -7.51 -3.78 1.92
N SER A 66 -7.69 -3.02 3.00
CA SER A 66 -8.69 -3.28 4.03
C SER A 66 -10.08 -2.83 3.61
N LEU A 67 -11.11 -3.51 4.11
CA LEU A 67 -12.52 -3.19 3.88
C LEU A 67 -13.25 -2.97 5.20
N ASP A 68 -14.29 -2.14 5.16
CA ASP A 68 -15.09 -1.74 6.32
C ASP A 68 -15.77 -2.90 7.06
N ASP A 69 -15.91 -4.06 6.40
CA ASP A 69 -16.52 -5.26 6.98
C ASP A 69 -15.54 -6.13 7.79
N GLY A 70 -14.32 -5.65 8.03
CA GLY A 70 -13.28 -6.36 8.78
C GLY A 70 -12.57 -7.43 7.95
N THR A 71 -12.71 -7.39 6.63
CA THR A 71 -11.95 -8.21 5.69
C THR A 71 -10.93 -7.36 4.94
N ALA A 72 -10.03 -8.00 4.21
CA ALA A 72 -9.10 -7.35 3.31
C ALA A 72 -8.99 -8.14 2.00
N ILE A 73 -8.52 -7.48 0.95
CA ILE A 73 -8.23 -8.08 -0.34
C ILE A 73 -6.71 -8.05 -0.54
N ALA A 74 -6.11 -9.23 -0.73
CA ALA A 74 -4.69 -9.35 -1.04
C ALA A 74 -4.45 -9.65 -2.51
N MET A 75 -3.37 -9.08 -3.05
CA MET A 75 -2.83 -9.37 -4.38
C MET A 75 -1.89 -10.58 -4.34
N THR A 76 -1.96 -11.42 -5.36
CA THR A 76 -0.98 -12.49 -5.57
C THR A 76 0.22 -11.99 -6.40
N ARG A 77 1.43 -12.44 -6.04
CA ARG A 77 2.70 -11.94 -6.59
C ARG A 77 3.06 -12.51 -7.96
N GLN A 78 2.62 -13.72 -8.28
CA GLN A 78 2.84 -14.26 -9.63
C GLN A 78 1.60 -14.97 -10.20
N GLY A 79 0.49 -14.97 -9.44
CA GLY A 79 -0.83 -15.33 -9.94
C GLY A 79 -1.62 -14.12 -10.40
N ASP A 80 -2.81 -14.39 -10.93
CA ASP A 80 -3.76 -13.37 -11.38
C ASP A 80 -4.88 -13.19 -10.33
N ASP A 81 -4.82 -13.90 -9.20
CA ASP A 81 -5.94 -13.98 -8.26
C ASP A 81 -5.91 -12.83 -7.24
N LEU A 82 -7.10 -12.33 -6.86
CA LEU A 82 -7.33 -11.57 -5.64
C LEU A 82 -7.92 -12.49 -4.57
N ILE A 83 -7.45 -12.33 -3.32
CA ILE A 83 -7.87 -13.19 -2.21
C ILE A 83 -8.53 -12.34 -1.14
N ARG A 84 -9.78 -12.64 -0.78
CA ARG A 84 -10.45 -12.03 0.37
C ARG A 84 -10.03 -12.78 1.65
N ILE A 85 -9.62 -12.02 2.64
CA ILE A 85 -9.12 -12.50 3.93
C ILE A 85 -9.96 -11.85 5.02
N GLY A 86 -10.53 -12.64 5.93
CA GLY A 86 -11.09 -12.09 7.17
C GLY A 86 -9.96 -11.73 8.13
N LEU A 87 -9.84 -10.48 8.55
CA LEU A 87 -8.72 -10.02 9.38
C LEU A 87 -8.82 -10.54 10.82
N ASP A 88 -10.04 -10.68 11.37
CA ASP A 88 -10.27 -11.14 12.75
C ASP A 88 -9.95 -12.62 12.98
N SER A 89 -10.24 -13.45 11.97
CA SER A 89 -10.13 -14.90 12.04
C SER A 89 -8.91 -15.41 11.29
N LEU A 90 -8.29 -14.56 10.47
CA LEU A 90 -7.41 -14.93 9.35
C LEU A 90 -8.00 -16.08 8.51
N THR A 91 -9.33 -16.24 8.54
CA THR A 91 -10.01 -17.22 7.70
C THR A 91 -10.14 -16.60 6.33
N THR A 92 -9.53 -17.27 5.38
CA THR A 92 -9.59 -16.88 3.99
C THR A 92 -10.87 -17.46 3.40
N ASP A 93 -11.99 -16.80 3.61
CA ASP A 93 -13.29 -17.40 3.31
C ASP A 93 -13.70 -17.27 1.83
N VAL A 94 -13.05 -16.44 1.00
CA VAL A 94 -13.43 -16.27 -0.41
C VAL A 94 -12.26 -15.83 -1.31
N MET A 95 -12.10 -16.42 -2.49
CA MET A 95 -11.29 -15.81 -3.57
C MET A 95 -12.14 -14.74 -4.27
N VAL A 96 -11.63 -13.51 -4.36
CA VAL A 96 -12.21 -12.48 -5.24
C VAL A 96 -11.71 -12.79 -6.66
N ALA A 97 -12.49 -13.58 -7.40
CA ALA A 97 -12.40 -13.75 -8.85
C ALA A 97 -10.99 -13.98 -9.47
N SER A 98 -10.54 -15.24 -9.50
CA SER A 98 -9.36 -15.69 -10.27
C SER A 98 -9.43 -15.48 -11.79
N SER A 99 -10.62 -15.22 -12.33
CA SER A 99 -10.87 -15.19 -13.78
C SER A 99 -11.10 -13.80 -14.36
N VAL A 100 -11.03 -12.74 -13.56
CA VAL A 100 -11.49 -11.39 -13.95
C VAL A 100 -10.33 -10.42 -14.21
N THR A 101 -9.20 -10.62 -13.57
CA THR A 101 -8.06 -9.70 -13.56
C THR A 101 -7.20 -9.81 -14.82
N GLY A 102 -7.13 -10.99 -15.46
CA GLY A 102 -6.45 -11.16 -16.75
C GLY A 102 -4.91 -11.02 -16.70
N GLY A 103 -4.30 -11.04 -15.52
CA GLY A 103 -2.86 -10.97 -15.32
C GLY A 103 -2.48 -10.63 -13.87
N ARG A 104 -1.18 -10.63 -13.56
CA ARG A 104 -0.68 -10.18 -12.25
C ARG A 104 -1.06 -8.72 -11.99
N ILE A 105 -1.47 -8.42 -10.77
CA ILE A 105 -1.93 -7.09 -10.36
C ILE A 105 -0.73 -6.25 -9.91
N GLU A 106 -0.73 -5.00 -10.34
CA GLU A 106 0.29 -3.98 -10.03
C GLU A 106 -0.26 -2.94 -9.04
N ALA A 107 -1.51 -2.52 -9.21
CA ALA A 107 -2.19 -1.56 -8.34
C ALA A 107 -3.58 -2.06 -7.97
N LEU A 108 -4.01 -1.76 -6.75
CA LEU A 108 -5.31 -2.16 -6.22
C LEU A 108 -5.78 -1.09 -5.23
N ASP A 109 -7.06 -0.72 -5.33
CA ASP A 109 -7.74 -0.02 -4.26
C ASP A 109 -9.22 -0.42 -4.18
N ALA A 110 -9.82 -0.23 -3.01
CA ALA A 110 -11.21 -0.57 -2.75
C ALA A 110 -11.82 0.36 -1.68
N ALA A 111 -13.06 0.75 -1.89
CA ALA A 111 -13.80 1.60 -0.95
C ALA A 111 -15.26 1.14 -0.86
N THR A 112 -15.88 1.30 0.32
CA THR A 112 -17.31 1.06 0.49
C THR A 112 -18.08 2.36 0.32
N THR A 113 -18.83 2.48 -0.76
CA THR A 113 -19.60 3.68 -1.13
C THR A 113 -21.08 3.34 -1.21
N GLY A 114 -21.93 4.06 -0.49
CA GLY A 114 -23.38 3.80 -0.51
C GLY A 114 -23.80 2.41 -0.02
N GLY A 115 -22.93 1.68 0.68
CA GLY A 115 -23.17 0.30 1.15
C GLY A 115 -22.74 -0.79 0.16
N GLU A 116 -22.13 -0.42 -0.97
CA GLU A 116 -21.52 -1.34 -1.93
C GLU A 116 -20.00 -1.16 -1.92
N THR A 117 -19.24 -2.25 -1.99
CA THR A 117 -17.78 -2.16 -2.08
C THR A 117 -17.37 -2.09 -3.54
N VAL A 118 -16.79 -0.96 -3.94
CA VAL A 118 -16.16 -0.77 -5.24
C VAL A 118 -14.71 -1.23 -5.13
N ILE A 119 -14.21 -1.88 -6.18
CA ILE A 119 -12.81 -2.28 -6.31
C ILE A 119 -12.26 -1.82 -7.66
N ALA A 120 -11.04 -1.29 -7.67
CA ALA A 120 -10.30 -0.95 -8.86
C ALA A 120 -8.94 -1.66 -8.85
N TRP A 121 -8.53 -2.22 -9.98
CA TRP A 121 -7.21 -2.86 -10.10
C TRP A 121 -6.60 -2.62 -11.47
N ALA A 122 -5.27 -2.60 -11.51
CA ALA A 122 -4.48 -2.55 -12.73
C ALA A 122 -3.52 -3.74 -12.78
N ASN A 123 -3.23 -4.24 -13.97
CA ASN A 123 -2.35 -5.38 -14.17
C ASN A 123 -0.98 -4.92 -14.66
N ILE A 124 0.06 -5.69 -14.33
CA ILE A 124 1.38 -5.40 -14.86
C ILE A 124 1.37 -5.47 -16.39
N GLY A 125 1.83 -4.39 -17.02
CA GLY A 125 1.90 -4.29 -18.47
C GLY A 125 0.55 -4.21 -19.17
N SER A 126 -0.57 -3.98 -18.45
CA SER A 126 -1.82 -3.59 -19.08
C SER A 126 -1.85 -2.09 -19.41
N GLU A 127 -2.46 -1.76 -20.54
CA GLU A 127 -2.66 -0.38 -20.99
C GLU A 127 -3.90 0.24 -20.31
N GLY A 128 -4.01 0.16 -18.97
CA GLY A 128 -5.19 0.67 -18.24
C GLY A 128 -5.50 -0.08 -16.94
N PHE A 129 -6.76 0.03 -16.48
CA PHE A 129 -7.26 -0.57 -15.24
C PHE A 129 -8.70 -1.06 -15.39
N SER A 130 -9.21 -1.77 -14.40
CA SER A 130 -10.59 -2.23 -14.34
C SER A 130 -11.25 -1.83 -13.03
N VAL A 131 -12.56 -1.61 -13.07
CA VAL A 131 -13.42 -1.33 -11.91
C VAL A 131 -14.52 -2.37 -11.85
N ALA A 132 -14.91 -2.76 -10.64
CA ALA A 132 -16.04 -3.63 -10.38
C ALA A 132 -16.72 -3.28 -9.05
N THR A 133 -17.91 -3.85 -8.84
CA THR A 133 -18.54 -3.90 -7.52
C THR A 133 -18.36 -5.29 -6.94
N LEU A 134 -18.19 -5.41 -5.62
CA LEU A 134 -18.16 -6.70 -4.95
C LEU A 134 -19.55 -7.07 -4.44
N ASP A 135 -19.97 -8.29 -4.74
CA ASP A 135 -21.20 -8.84 -4.16
C ASP A 135 -20.99 -9.29 -2.70
N ALA A 136 -22.07 -9.74 -2.04
CA ALA A 136 -22.01 -10.22 -0.64
C ALA A 136 -21.15 -11.48 -0.43
N THR A 137 -20.75 -12.15 -1.52
CA THR A 137 -19.78 -13.26 -1.48
C THR A 137 -18.36 -12.78 -1.76
N GLY A 138 -18.13 -11.50 -2.03
CA GLY A 138 -16.84 -10.94 -2.42
C GLY A 138 -16.48 -11.19 -3.88
N ALA A 139 -17.41 -11.63 -4.72
CA ALA A 139 -17.14 -11.78 -6.15
C ALA A 139 -17.27 -10.43 -6.86
N ALA A 140 -16.34 -10.13 -7.78
CA ALA A 140 -16.41 -8.96 -8.64
C ALA A 140 -17.54 -9.10 -9.68
N THR A 141 -18.45 -8.14 -9.70
CA THR A 141 -19.56 -8.00 -10.65
C THR A 141 -19.46 -6.68 -11.42
N ASP A 142 -20.15 -6.60 -12.56
CA ASP A 142 -20.20 -5.39 -13.39
C ASP A 142 -18.82 -4.83 -13.76
N VAL A 143 -17.92 -5.73 -14.11
CA VAL A 143 -16.53 -5.40 -14.45
C VAL A 143 -16.49 -4.51 -15.69
N VAL A 144 -15.92 -3.31 -15.54
CA VAL A 144 -15.67 -2.36 -16.62
C VAL A 144 -14.16 -2.10 -16.72
N ALA A 145 -13.59 -2.37 -17.89
CA ALA A 145 -12.20 -2.03 -18.18
C ALA A 145 -12.11 -0.63 -18.80
N VAL A 146 -11.14 0.14 -18.34
CA VAL A 146 -10.73 1.43 -18.89
C VAL A 146 -9.38 1.23 -19.58
N ALA A 147 -9.31 1.60 -20.85
CA ALA A 147 -8.08 1.56 -21.63
C ALA A 147 -7.47 2.95 -21.70
N ASP A 148 -6.14 2.97 -21.75
CA ASP A 148 -5.32 4.10 -22.17
C ASP A 148 -5.67 4.53 -23.60
N ASP A 149 -5.65 5.84 -23.84
CA ASP A 149 -5.67 6.42 -25.17
C ASP A 149 -5.04 7.83 -25.19
N ASP A 150 -4.93 8.44 -26.38
CA ASP A 150 -4.38 9.79 -26.54
C ASP A 150 -5.08 10.87 -25.69
N ALA A 151 -6.31 10.64 -25.23
CA ALA A 151 -7.09 11.54 -24.38
C ALA A 151 -7.09 11.15 -22.89
N LEU A 152 -6.66 9.94 -22.56
CA LEU A 152 -6.55 9.37 -21.22
C LEU A 152 -5.17 8.71 -21.07
N PRO A 153 -4.12 9.50 -20.78
CA PRO A 153 -2.73 9.03 -20.77
C PRO A 153 -2.41 8.31 -19.45
N ILE A 154 -2.91 7.08 -19.32
CA ILE A 154 -2.83 6.24 -18.12
C ILE A 154 -2.09 4.93 -18.35
N ASP A 155 -1.31 4.80 -19.42
CA ASP A 155 -0.53 3.59 -19.69
C ASP A 155 0.36 3.18 -18.50
N ASP A 156 0.40 1.89 -18.23
CA ASP A 156 1.09 1.25 -17.10
C ASP A 156 0.60 1.80 -15.75
N VAL A 157 -0.70 1.71 -15.46
CA VAL A 157 -1.27 2.20 -14.18
C VAL A 157 -0.58 1.52 -13.00
N ARG A 158 0.10 2.32 -12.17
CA ARG A 158 0.86 1.86 -10.99
C ARG A 158 0.27 2.30 -9.66
N ALA A 159 -0.65 3.26 -9.69
CA ALA A 159 -1.34 3.71 -8.50
C ALA A 159 -2.82 3.94 -8.80
N LEU A 160 -3.67 3.47 -7.89
CA LEU A 160 -5.11 3.65 -7.90
C LEU A 160 -5.52 4.19 -6.53
N ALA A 161 -6.51 5.07 -6.53
CA ALA A 161 -7.20 5.50 -5.31
C ALA A 161 -8.68 5.70 -5.60
N ILE A 162 -9.55 5.34 -4.66
CA ILE A 162 -11.00 5.52 -4.71
C ILE A 162 -11.38 6.45 -3.56
N HIS A 163 -12.18 7.47 -3.87
CA HIS A 163 -12.64 8.44 -2.89
C HIS A 163 -14.14 8.67 -3.03
N ASP A 164 -14.86 8.57 -1.91
CA ASP A 164 -16.27 8.96 -1.82
C ASP A 164 -16.38 10.39 -1.30
N THR A 165 -16.76 11.32 -2.18
CA THR A 165 -17.01 12.72 -1.81
C THR A 165 -18.30 12.90 -0.98
N GLY A 166 -19.01 11.81 -0.68
CA GLY A 166 -20.35 11.78 -0.10
C GLY A 166 -21.47 12.03 -1.13
N THR A 167 -21.12 12.50 -2.33
CA THR A 167 -22.06 12.72 -3.44
C THR A 167 -21.72 11.93 -4.69
N GLU A 168 -20.45 11.66 -4.91
CA GLU A 168 -19.90 10.98 -6.08
C GLU A 168 -18.72 10.10 -5.63
N THR A 169 -18.61 8.91 -6.21
CA THR A 169 -17.43 8.07 -6.08
C THR A 169 -16.47 8.38 -7.22
N LEU A 170 -15.26 8.80 -6.86
CA LEU A 170 -14.17 9.09 -7.77
C LEU A 170 -13.14 7.96 -7.76
N VAL A 171 -12.56 7.66 -8.92
CA VAL A 171 -11.40 6.78 -9.07
C VAL A 171 -10.28 7.58 -9.72
N PHE A 172 -9.12 7.59 -9.08
CA PHE A 172 -7.89 8.20 -9.55
C PHE A 172 -6.97 7.13 -10.09
N ALA A 173 -6.40 7.34 -11.28
CA ALA A 173 -5.45 6.43 -11.89
C ALA A 173 -4.17 7.19 -12.26
N GLY A 174 -3.04 6.72 -11.72
CA GLY A 174 -1.71 7.22 -12.00
C GLY A 174 -0.97 6.31 -12.99
N GLY A 175 -0.72 6.82 -14.20
CA GLY A 175 0.02 6.14 -15.25
C GLY A 175 1.53 6.17 -14.98
N GLY A 176 2.16 5.01 -14.97
CA GLY A 176 3.61 4.87 -14.80
C GLY A 176 4.37 5.25 -16.07
N ARG A 177 3.90 4.85 -17.26
CA ARG A 177 4.64 5.09 -18.52
C ARG A 177 4.36 6.47 -19.08
N ASP A 178 3.08 6.82 -19.16
CA ASP A 178 2.64 8.11 -19.68
C ASP A 178 2.74 9.24 -18.65
N SER A 179 2.94 8.89 -17.38
CA SER A 179 3.02 9.83 -16.26
C SER A 179 1.76 10.67 -16.06
N GLY A 180 0.64 10.33 -16.69
CA GLY A 180 -0.61 11.05 -16.50
C GLY A 180 -1.31 10.65 -15.21
N LEU A 181 -2.09 11.58 -14.68
CA LEU A 181 -3.07 11.37 -13.62
C LEU A 181 -4.46 11.59 -14.21
N ALA A 182 -5.33 10.59 -14.18
CA ALA A 182 -6.71 10.73 -14.63
C ALA A 182 -7.70 10.52 -13.49
N VAL A 183 -8.81 11.25 -13.56
CA VAL A 183 -9.92 11.18 -12.61
C VAL A 183 -11.16 10.68 -13.34
N PHE A 184 -11.80 9.67 -12.75
CA PHE A 184 -13.03 9.08 -13.24
C PHE A 184 -14.10 9.22 -12.17
N ARG A 185 -15.31 9.59 -12.58
CA ARG A 185 -16.49 9.48 -11.73
C ARG A 185 -17.22 8.20 -12.07
N LEU A 186 -17.64 7.43 -11.08
CA LEU A 186 -18.52 6.30 -11.30
C LEU A 186 -19.96 6.78 -11.55
N ASP A 187 -20.57 6.31 -12.63
CA ASP A 187 -21.98 6.57 -12.91
C ASP A 187 -22.92 5.70 -12.05
N GLU A 188 -24.24 5.86 -12.19
CA GLU A 188 -25.23 5.07 -11.46
C GLU A 188 -25.12 3.55 -11.68
N GLY A 189 -24.43 3.11 -12.75
CA GLY A 189 -24.16 1.71 -13.06
C GLY A 189 -22.77 1.24 -12.62
N GLY A 190 -22.01 2.07 -11.90
CA GLY A 190 -20.65 1.76 -11.47
C GLY A 190 -19.60 1.89 -12.58
N ALA A 191 -19.97 2.40 -13.76
CA ALA A 191 -19.02 2.55 -14.87
C ALA A 191 -18.19 3.84 -14.70
N PRO A 192 -16.86 3.78 -14.83
CA PRO A 192 -16.01 4.98 -14.76
C PRO A 192 -16.18 5.87 -16.00
N VAL A 193 -16.45 7.16 -15.74
CA VAL A 193 -16.52 8.22 -16.73
C VAL A 193 -15.42 9.23 -16.45
N ALA A 194 -14.49 9.39 -17.38
CA ALA A 194 -13.40 10.36 -17.22
C ALA A 194 -13.94 11.79 -17.08
N VAL A 195 -13.46 12.51 -16.07
CA VAL A 195 -13.84 13.90 -15.79
C VAL A 195 -12.67 14.86 -15.88
N GLU A 196 -11.45 14.40 -15.56
CA GLU A 196 -10.25 15.23 -15.58
C GLU A 196 -9.00 14.38 -15.89
N HIS A 197 -7.95 15.01 -16.42
CA HIS A 197 -6.61 14.45 -16.42
C HIS A 197 -5.55 15.56 -16.34
N HIS A 198 -4.39 15.21 -15.80
CA HIS A 198 -3.18 16.02 -15.76
C HIS A 198 -2.03 15.23 -16.38
N LEU A 199 -1.19 15.96 -17.12
CA LEU A 199 0.06 15.45 -17.68
C LEU A 199 1.22 16.21 -17.04
N PRO A 200 2.43 15.63 -16.98
CA PRO A 200 3.60 16.36 -16.53
C PRO A 200 3.87 17.58 -17.42
N GLY A 201 4.09 18.74 -16.80
CA GLY A 201 4.46 19.94 -17.53
C GLY A 201 4.27 21.24 -16.76
N GLY A 202 4.84 22.32 -17.30
CA GLY A 202 4.84 23.62 -16.63
C GLY A 202 5.76 23.63 -15.41
N ASP A 203 5.26 24.17 -14.30
CA ASP A 203 6.00 24.25 -13.03
C ASP A 203 5.90 22.95 -12.20
N PHE A 204 5.18 21.93 -12.69
CA PHE A 204 4.89 20.68 -11.97
C PHE A 204 5.26 19.46 -12.83
N GLY A 205 6.35 18.79 -12.45
CA GLY A 205 6.94 17.71 -13.23
C GLY A 205 6.84 16.37 -12.53
N HIS A 206 5.63 15.81 -12.41
CA HIS A 206 5.43 14.46 -11.89
C HIS A 206 5.69 13.42 -12.99
N TYR A 207 6.78 12.65 -12.89
CA TYR A 207 7.12 11.63 -13.89
C TYR A 207 7.10 10.24 -13.25
N GLN A 208 6.39 9.31 -13.89
CA GLN A 208 6.05 7.97 -13.39
C GLN A 208 5.30 8.02 -12.05
N VAL A 209 4.00 8.32 -12.10
CA VAL A 209 3.14 8.27 -10.90
C VAL A 209 3.17 6.84 -10.34
N SER A 210 3.45 6.73 -9.05
CA SER A 210 3.70 5.46 -8.35
C SER A 210 2.96 5.33 -7.03
N ALA A 211 2.50 6.44 -6.45
CA ALA A 211 1.67 6.42 -5.24
C ALA A 211 0.59 7.50 -5.33
N LEU A 212 -0.59 7.18 -4.81
CA LEU A 212 -1.72 8.09 -4.64
C LEU A 212 -2.22 7.92 -3.22
N GLU A 213 -2.40 9.03 -2.51
CA GLU A 213 -2.97 9.03 -1.15
C GLU A 213 -4.07 10.08 -1.08
N ILE A 214 -5.26 9.66 -0.66
CA ILE A 214 -6.39 10.56 -0.40
C ILE A 214 -6.32 11.01 1.05
N VAL A 215 -6.37 12.31 1.26
CA VAL A 215 -6.27 12.94 2.57
C VAL A 215 -7.56 13.70 2.84
N GLU A 216 -8.42 13.10 3.65
CA GLU A 216 -9.69 13.71 4.01
C GLU A 216 -9.51 14.70 5.17
N THR A 217 -10.01 15.92 4.99
CA THR A 217 -10.00 16.93 6.06
C THR A 217 -11.40 17.52 6.25
N PRO A 218 -11.70 18.14 7.41
CA PRO A 218 -13.04 18.70 7.63
C PRO A 218 -13.48 19.77 6.62
N ASP A 219 -12.52 20.46 6.01
CA ASP A 219 -12.78 21.63 5.15
C ASP A 219 -12.53 21.35 3.66
N GLN A 220 -11.58 20.46 3.32
CA GLN A 220 -11.14 20.19 1.94
C GLN A 220 -10.40 18.85 1.86
N ASP A 221 -10.79 18.00 0.92
CA ASP A 221 -10.07 16.75 0.67
C ASP A 221 -8.93 16.99 -0.33
N TYR A 222 -7.81 16.30 -0.11
CA TYR A 222 -6.61 16.43 -0.95
C TYR A 222 -6.21 15.08 -1.54
N LEU A 223 -5.62 15.12 -2.73
CA LEU A 223 -4.91 14.00 -3.32
C LEU A 223 -3.42 14.33 -3.32
N VAL A 224 -2.63 13.50 -2.63
CA VAL A 224 -1.16 13.55 -2.69
C VAL A 224 -0.68 12.54 -3.72
N VAL A 225 0.09 13.03 -4.69
CA VAL A 225 0.59 12.26 -5.83
C VAL A 225 2.10 12.10 -5.71
N GLY A 226 2.54 10.86 -5.53
CA GLY A 226 3.94 10.46 -5.54
C GLY A 226 4.39 10.05 -6.94
N ALA A 227 5.53 10.56 -7.37
CA ALA A 227 6.12 10.22 -8.65
C ALA A 227 7.59 9.81 -8.49
N SER A 228 7.85 8.54 -8.77
CA SER A 228 9.14 7.88 -8.56
C SER A 228 10.26 8.49 -9.39
N ALA A 229 10.03 8.73 -10.69
CA ALA A 229 11.12 9.13 -11.59
C ALA A 229 11.53 10.58 -11.43
N SER A 230 10.57 11.46 -11.14
CA SER A 230 10.83 12.86 -10.81
C SER A 230 11.24 13.06 -9.36
N SER A 231 11.00 12.06 -8.48
CA SER A 231 11.20 12.19 -7.03
C SER A 231 10.46 13.41 -6.49
N SER A 232 9.15 13.45 -6.74
CA SER A 232 8.31 14.59 -6.41
C SER A 232 7.01 14.19 -5.74
N LEU A 233 6.50 15.06 -4.88
CA LEU A 233 5.14 15.03 -4.35
C LEU A 233 4.36 16.20 -4.94
N THR A 234 3.13 15.96 -5.39
CA THR A 234 2.19 17.01 -5.82
C THR A 234 0.91 16.89 -5.01
N VAL A 235 0.44 17.99 -4.43
CA VAL A 235 -0.82 18.03 -3.70
C VAL A 235 -1.87 18.71 -4.57
N PHE A 236 -3.02 18.06 -4.70
CA PHE A 236 -4.20 18.61 -5.35
C PHE A 236 -5.34 18.74 -4.35
N ALA A 237 -5.99 19.90 -4.29
CA ALA A 237 -7.32 20.00 -3.71
C ALA A 237 -8.34 19.32 -4.65
N ILE A 238 -9.18 18.45 -4.08
CA ILE A 238 -10.21 17.70 -4.80
C ILE A 238 -11.52 18.49 -4.78
N GLY A 239 -11.99 18.90 -5.96
CA GLY A 239 -13.31 19.49 -6.14
C GLY A 239 -14.43 18.45 -6.07
N ALA A 240 -15.61 18.88 -5.63
CA ALA A 240 -16.80 18.01 -5.54
C ALA A 240 -17.27 17.42 -6.90
N ASP A 241 -16.77 17.94 -8.02
CA ASP A 241 -17.01 17.45 -9.38
C ASP A 241 -15.85 16.62 -9.95
N GLY A 242 -14.86 16.28 -9.11
CA GLY A 242 -13.64 15.58 -9.48
C GLY A 242 -12.56 16.48 -10.08
N THR A 243 -12.75 17.80 -10.09
CA THR A 243 -11.70 18.71 -10.55
C THR A 243 -10.50 18.73 -9.61
N LEU A 244 -9.29 18.86 -10.14
CA LEU A 244 -8.06 18.86 -9.36
C LEU A 244 -7.34 20.21 -9.49
N SER A 245 -7.12 20.86 -8.35
CA SER A 245 -6.38 22.13 -8.28
C SER A 245 -5.09 21.93 -7.50
N ILE A 246 -3.95 22.11 -8.16
CA ILE A 246 -2.64 22.00 -7.50
C ILE A 246 -2.53 23.07 -6.41
N THR A 247 -2.23 22.64 -5.19
CA THR A 247 -1.95 23.50 -4.04
C THR A 247 -0.47 23.56 -3.73
N ASP A 248 0.25 22.46 -3.91
CA ASP A 248 1.68 22.39 -3.65
C ASP A 248 2.39 21.36 -4.55
N HIS A 249 3.69 21.55 -4.72
CA HIS A 249 4.57 20.63 -5.42
C HIS A 249 6.00 20.78 -4.96
N ILE A 250 6.58 19.67 -4.52
CA ILE A 250 7.95 19.63 -4.00
C ILE A 250 8.74 18.50 -4.65
N PHE A 251 10.04 18.75 -4.82
CA PHE A 251 11.02 17.74 -5.23
C PHE A 251 11.83 17.32 -4.02
N ASP A 252 12.22 16.05 -4.02
CA ASP A 252 13.20 15.52 -3.10
C ASP A 252 14.52 16.30 -3.22
N ASN A 253 15.18 16.51 -2.08
CA ASN A 253 16.42 17.24 -1.97
C ASN A 253 17.29 16.64 -0.85
N MET A 254 18.46 17.24 -0.59
CA MET A 254 19.43 16.71 0.39
C MET A 254 18.94 16.63 1.84
N MET A 255 17.84 17.31 2.19
CA MET A 255 17.24 17.33 3.53
C MET A 255 16.07 16.34 3.68
N THR A 256 15.52 15.89 2.56
CA THR A 256 14.40 14.96 2.50
C THR A 256 14.88 13.57 2.08
N ARG A 257 14.02 12.58 2.26
CA ARG A 257 14.28 11.15 2.03
C ARG A 257 13.07 10.48 1.38
N PHE A 258 12.50 11.10 0.36
CA PHE A 258 11.38 10.52 -0.41
C PHE A 258 11.74 10.34 -1.89
N GLY A 259 13.03 10.42 -2.24
CA GLY A 259 13.49 10.15 -3.60
C GLY A 259 13.05 8.78 -4.09
N GLY A 260 12.57 8.71 -5.33
CA GLY A 260 11.95 7.49 -5.87
C GLY A 260 10.68 7.09 -5.11
N VAL A 261 9.76 8.02 -4.87
CA VAL A 261 8.51 7.79 -4.10
C VAL A 261 7.81 6.53 -4.58
N ASP A 262 7.59 5.58 -3.67
CA ASP A 262 6.84 4.34 -3.94
C ASP A 262 5.63 4.18 -3.01
N THR A 263 5.65 4.84 -1.84
CA THR A 263 4.54 4.77 -0.88
C THR A 263 4.35 6.11 -0.16
N ILE A 264 3.08 6.42 0.12
CA ILE A 264 2.63 7.56 0.89
C ILE A 264 1.62 7.03 1.89
N ALA A 265 1.65 7.55 3.12
CA ALA A 265 0.62 7.29 4.12
C ALA A 265 0.19 8.61 4.75
N SER A 266 -1.09 8.72 5.10
CA SER A 266 -1.62 9.88 5.80
C SER A 266 -2.38 9.49 7.07
N ALA A 267 -2.37 10.39 8.05
CA ALA A 267 -3.25 10.28 9.23
C ALA A 267 -3.47 11.66 9.85
N THR A 268 -4.67 11.89 10.37
CA THR A 268 -4.93 13.06 11.22
C THR A 268 -4.80 12.67 12.69
N ILE A 269 -3.77 13.18 13.36
CA ILE A 269 -3.42 12.85 14.75
C ILE A 269 -3.44 14.15 15.58
N ASP A 270 -4.29 14.17 16.61
CA ASP A 270 -4.50 15.35 17.47
C ASP A 270 -4.77 16.66 16.71
N GLY A 271 -5.47 16.55 15.58
CA GLY A 271 -5.84 17.68 14.73
C GLY A 271 -4.76 18.13 13.74
N VAL A 272 -3.62 17.45 13.68
CA VAL A 272 -2.60 17.65 12.65
C VAL A 272 -2.72 16.57 11.59
N THR A 273 -2.88 16.96 10.34
CA THR A 273 -2.84 16.04 9.20
C THR A 273 -1.38 15.80 8.82
N LEU A 274 -0.91 14.57 9.04
CA LEU A 274 0.45 14.14 8.74
C LEU A 274 0.47 13.34 7.44
N ILE A 275 1.53 13.55 6.66
CA ILE A 275 1.84 12.79 5.45
C ILE A 275 3.25 12.21 5.61
N ALA A 276 3.41 10.90 5.49
CA ALA A 276 4.70 10.25 5.39
C ALA A 276 4.92 9.79 3.95
N ALA A 277 6.07 10.11 3.38
CA ALA A 277 6.45 9.66 2.03
C ALA A 277 7.82 8.98 2.07
N GLY A 278 7.94 7.85 1.36
CA GLY A 278 9.18 7.06 1.29
C GLY A 278 9.31 6.36 -0.06
N GLY A 279 10.51 5.85 -0.31
CA GLY A 279 10.85 5.21 -1.59
C GLY A 279 12.28 4.71 -1.63
N ALA A 280 12.93 4.86 -2.79
CA ALA A 280 14.29 4.36 -3.04
C ALA A 280 15.42 5.14 -2.32
N ASP A 281 15.15 6.30 -1.70
CA ASP A 281 16.18 7.12 -1.02
C ASP A 281 16.45 6.73 0.45
N ARG A 282 16.09 5.50 0.84
CA ARG A 282 16.47 4.90 2.13
C ARG A 282 16.08 5.75 3.35
N GLY A 283 14.82 6.11 3.39
CA GLY A 283 14.25 6.87 4.47
C GLY A 283 12.80 7.21 4.19
N ALA A 284 12.23 8.01 5.10
CA ALA A 284 10.92 8.60 4.94
C ALA A 284 10.96 10.06 5.42
N THR A 285 10.21 10.92 4.75
CA THR A 285 9.99 12.31 5.18
C THR A 285 8.56 12.47 5.64
N ILE A 286 8.39 13.14 6.77
CA ILE A 286 7.10 13.42 7.39
C ILE A 286 6.81 14.90 7.23
N PHE A 287 5.63 15.18 6.70
CA PHE A 287 5.10 16.53 6.50
C PHE A 287 3.85 16.72 7.35
N ALA A 288 3.62 17.94 7.81
CA ALA A 288 2.30 18.41 8.19
C ALA A 288 1.65 19.07 6.96
N LEU A 289 0.43 18.65 6.60
CA LEU A 289 -0.38 19.29 5.57
C LEU A 289 -1.18 20.43 6.22
N ASP A 290 -1.05 21.64 5.69
CA ASP A 290 -1.82 22.80 6.18
C ASP A 290 -3.16 23.01 5.43
N GLN A 291 -3.88 24.07 5.82
CA GLN A 291 -5.25 24.37 5.37
C GLN A 291 -5.32 24.70 3.90
N GLU A 292 -4.22 25.20 3.37
CA GLU A 292 -4.04 25.59 1.98
C GLU A 292 -3.54 24.42 1.12
N GLY A 293 -3.27 23.25 1.72
CA GLY A 293 -2.76 22.08 1.03
C GLY A 293 -1.26 22.14 0.75
N THR A 294 -0.49 22.82 1.60
CA THR A 294 0.97 22.91 1.54
C THR A 294 1.61 21.87 2.44
N LEU A 295 2.66 21.20 1.95
CA LEU A 295 3.45 20.24 2.72
C LEU A 295 4.55 20.96 3.49
N ASN A 296 4.48 20.87 4.81
CA ASN A 296 5.47 21.44 5.71
C ASN A 296 6.32 20.33 6.31
N GLU A 297 7.58 20.23 5.91
CA GLU A 297 8.52 19.23 6.45
C GLU A 297 8.66 19.40 7.96
N ILE A 298 8.34 18.36 8.74
CA ILE A 298 8.49 18.37 10.20
C ILE A 298 9.55 17.39 10.69
N ALA A 299 9.81 16.30 9.95
CA ALA A 299 10.82 15.33 10.31
C ALA A 299 11.29 14.51 9.10
N THR A 300 12.50 13.99 9.20
CA THR A 300 13.07 13.01 8.27
C THR A 300 13.63 11.85 9.09
N VAL A 301 13.31 10.63 8.67
CA VAL A 301 13.80 9.38 9.27
C VAL A 301 14.66 8.66 8.25
N GLU A 302 15.90 8.36 8.60
CA GLU A 302 16.84 7.64 7.73
C GLU A 302 16.86 6.14 8.05
N ASP A 303 17.13 5.34 7.03
CA ASP A 303 17.46 3.92 7.16
C ASP A 303 18.65 3.71 8.10
N SER A 304 18.54 2.68 8.93
CA SER A 304 19.62 2.29 9.84
C SER A 304 19.48 0.82 10.25
N ALA A 305 20.46 0.30 10.98
CA ALA A 305 20.36 -1.05 11.54
C ALA A 305 19.16 -1.24 12.50
N GLU A 306 18.55 -0.14 12.96
CA GLU A 306 17.39 -0.16 13.85
C GLU A 306 16.08 0.17 13.11
N VAL A 307 16.13 0.80 11.92
CA VAL A 307 14.93 1.27 11.21
C VAL A 307 14.93 0.72 9.79
N ALA A 308 13.95 -0.15 9.49
CA ALA A 308 13.76 -0.80 8.20
C ALA A 308 13.15 0.18 7.18
N LEU A 309 14.01 0.86 6.42
CA LEU A 309 13.63 1.82 5.38
C LEU A 309 14.46 1.66 4.10
N HIS A 310 15.23 0.57 3.95
CA HIS A 310 15.92 0.27 2.71
C HIS A 310 14.92 -0.24 1.65
N ASP A 311 14.71 0.59 0.63
CA ASP A 311 13.70 0.43 -0.42
C ASP A 311 12.29 0.27 0.18
N VAL A 312 11.73 1.38 0.67
CA VAL A 312 10.48 1.40 1.46
C VAL A 312 9.32 0.75 0.70
N SER A 313 8.72 -0.30 1.28
CA SER A 313 7.54 -1.00 0.73
C SER A 313 6.24 -0.74 1.47
N GLY A 314 6.31 -0.14 2.67
CA GLY A 314 5.11 0.19 3.41
C GLY A 314 5.38 1.23 4.47
N LEU A 315 4.44 2.17 4.59
CA LEU A 315 4.39 3.20 5.62
C LEU A 315 2.97 3.22 6.19
N GLU A 316 2.86 3.46 7.49
CA GLU A 316 1.58 3.80 8.14
C GLU A 316 1.84 4.80 9.25
N LEU A 317 0.92 5.77 9.41
CA LEU A 317 0.91 6.71 10.51
C LEU A 317 -0.23 6.39 11.47
N LEU A 318 0.09 6.23 12.75
CA LEU A 318 -0.88 5.89 13.79
C LEU A 318 -0.79 6.88 14.95
N ALA A 319 -1.92 7.16 15.59
CA ALA A 319 -1.89 7.86 16.87
C ALA A 319 -1.17 7.04 17.93
N GLY A 320 -0.30 7.69 18.70
CA GLY A 320 0.31 7.11 19.89
C GLY A 320 -0.65 7.07 21.09
N GLU A 321 -0.18 6.57 22.23
CA GLU A 321 -1.05 6.45 23.42
C GLU A 321 -1.20 7.77 24.20
N THR A 322 -0.28 8.70 23.99
CA THR A 322 -0.32 10.03 24.63
C THR A 322 -0.63 11.08 23.58
N ALA A 323 -1.40 12.10 23.96
CA ALA A 323 -1.59 13.27 23.10
C ALA A 323 -0.22 13.89 22.72
N GLY A 324 -0.07 14.26 21.45
CA GLY A 324 1.17 14.74 20.85
C GLY A 324 2.09 13.63 20.35
N GLU A 325 1.67 12.36 20.38
CA GLU A 325 2.47 11.23 19.90
C GLU A 325 1.88 10.66 18.61
N ALA A 326 2.73 10.49 17.60
CA ALA A 326 2.44 9.68 16.42
C ALA A 326 3.44 8.52 16.32
N LEU A 327 3.03 7.43 15.69
CA LEU A 327 3.85 6.27 15.40
C LEU A 327 3.95 6.14 13.88
N LEU A 328 5.17 6.09 13.36
CA LEU A 328 5.45 5.72 11.98
C LEU A 328 5.84 4.24 11.97
N VAL A 329 5.01 3.41 11.35
CA VAL A 329 5.31 2.00 11.09
C VAL A 329 5.93 1.90 9.70
N THR A 330 7.04 1.17 9.57
CA THR A 330 7.78 1.07 8.30
C THR A 330 8.10 -0.38 7.96
N ALA A 331 8.12 -0.67 6.65
CA ALA A 331 8.68 -1.88 6.05
C ALA A 331 9.62 -1.50 4.90
N GLY A 332 10.77 -2.15 4.81
CA GLY A 332 11.70 -2.05 3.68
C GLY A 332 11.78 -3.37 2.93
N GLN A 333 11.86 -3.34 1.59
CA GLN A 333 11.97 -4.55 0.78
C GLN A 333 13.27 -5.30 1.00
N ALA A 334 14.36 -4.58 1.25
CA ALA A 334 15.68 -5.17 1.45
C ALA A 334 15.98 -5.45 2.93
N ASP A 335 15.19 -4.88 3.84
CA ASP A 335 15.25 -5.15 5.27
C ASP A 335 14.33 -6.30 5.66
N SER A 336 14.56 -6.87 6.83
CA SER A 336 13.67 -7.89 7.40
C SER A 336 12.90 -7.30 8.56
N GLY A 337 11.57 -7.41 8.50
CA GLY A 337 10.67 -7.04 9.57
C GLY A 337 10.05 -5.64 9.43
N LEU A 338 9.38 -5.23 10.50
CA LEU A 338 8.76 -3.91 10.64
C LEU A 338 9.55 -3.10 11.66
N SER A 339 9.59 -1.80 11.46
CA SER A 339 10.06 -0.85 12.48
C SER A 339 8.93 0.07 12.90
N VAL A 340 8.98 0.51 14.16
CA VAL A 340 8.08 1.54 14.69
C VAL A 340 8.92 2.67 15.22
N VAL A 341 8.74 3.85 14.64
CA VAL A 341 9.40 5.10 15.00
C VAL A 341 8.40 6.00 15.68
N LYS A 342 8.66 6.37 16.92
CA LYS A 342 7.82 7.30 17.66
C LYS A 342 8.19 8.74 17.33
N LEU A 343 7.17 9.55 17.05
CA LEU A 343 7.26 10.96 16.71
C LEU A 343 6.59 11.76 17.82
N ASP A 344 7.33 12.69 18.42
CA ASP A 344 6.80 13.66 19.39
C ASP A 344 6.44 14.95 18.65
N LEU A 345 5.15 15.09 18.33
CA LEU A 345 4.60 16.18 17.53
C LEU A 345 4.77 17.55 18.19
N ASP A 346 4.75 17.62 19.52
CA ASP A 346 4.97 18.86 20.26
C ASP A 346 6.41 19.35 20.04
N THR A 347 7.39 18.44 20.12
CA THR A 347 8.81 18.78 19.91
C THR A 347 9.16 19.04 18.45
N LEU A 348 8.42 18.45 17.52
CA LEU A 348 8.57 18.67 16.08
C LEU A 348 7.92 19.97 15.59
N GLY A 349 7.27 20.72 16.48
CA GLY A 349 6.57 21.96 16.11
C GLY A 349 5.32 21.72 15.28
N ALA A 350 4.80 20.49 15.25
CA ALA A 350 3.58 20.16 14.51
C ALA A 350 2.34 20.89 15.08
N ASP A 351 2.45 21.37 16.32
CA ASP A 351 1.46 22.21 17.01
C ASP A 351 1.04 23.46 16.24
N GLU A 352 1.94 24.04 15.45
CA GLU A 352 1.62 25.19 14.62
C GLU A 352 0.52 24.84 13.61
N PHE A 353 0.42 23.56 13.23
CA PHE A 353 -0.56 23.05 12.28
C PHE A 353 -1.82 22.47 12.94
N ARG A 354 -1.89 22.36 14.28
CA ARG A 354 -3.08 21.85 15.03
C ARG A 354 -4.37 22.64 14.76
N PHE A 355 -4.22 23.85 14.23
CA PHE A 355 -5.32 24.75 13.87
C PHE A 355 -5.13 25.43 12.52
N ASN A 356 -4.32 24.86 11.62
CA ASN A 356 -4.21 25.40 10.28
C ASN A 356 -3.85 26.91 10.25
N GLU A 357 -2.94 27.34 11.11
CA GLU A 357 -2.33 28.67 11.00
C GLU A 357 -0.83 28.50 10.73
N GLY A 358 -0.37 28.90 9.54
CA GLY A 358 0.93 28.53 8.98
C GLY A 358 2.19 28.95 9.77
N PRO A 359 3.38 28.44 9.38
CA PRO A 359 4.48 28.22 10.33
C PRO A 359 5.56 29.31 10.46
N GLN A 360 6.38 29.21 11.52
CA GLN A 360 7.72 29.79 11.67
C GLN A 360 8.77 28.66 11.81
N MET A 361 9.60 28.45 10.79
CA MET A 361 10.55 27.34 10.66
C MET A 361 11.88 27.45 11.45
N ASP A 362 12.26 26.34 12.09
CA ASP A 362 13.59 25.70 12.11
C ASP A 362 13.34 24.17 12.19
N THR A 363 13.69 23.37 11.15
CA THR A 363 13.36 21.92 11.09
C THR A 363 14.36 21.05 11.89
N PRO A 364 13.90 20.21 12.83
CA PRO A 364 14.75 19.23 13.50
C PRO A 364 14.93 17.96 12.65
N VAL A 365 16.17 17.48 12.53
CA VAL A 365 16.46 16.12 12.06
C VAL A 365 16.35 15.17 13.26
N LEU A 366 15.44 14.21 13.23
CA LEU A 366 15.33 13.20 14.28
C LEU A 366 16.38 12.10 14.08
N VAL A 367 17.17 11.87 15.11
CA VAL A 367 17.86 10.58 15.30
C VAL A 367 16.94 9.79 16.21
N ALA A 368 16.36 8.69 15.73
CA ALA A 368 15.29 7.97 16.40
C ALA A 368 15.57 7.74 17.91
N GLU A 369 14.72 8.30 18.78
CA GLU A 369 14.98 8.25 20.23
C GLU A 369 14.46 6.97 20.90
N GLU A 370 13.53 6.25 20.27
CA GLU A 370 13.07 4.93 20.70
C GLU A 370 12.60 4.12 19.49
N VAL A 371 13.44 3.18 19.04
CA VAL A 371 13.11 2.26 17.94
C VAL A 371 12.86 0.88 18.51
N LEU A 372 11.67 0.34 18.27
CA LEU A 372 11.33 -1.03 18.60
C LEU A 372 11.46 -1.89 17.34
N MET A 373 12.63 -2.50 17.19
CA MET A 373 12.90 -3.53 16.19
C MET A 373 12.58 -4.91 16.72
N LEU A 374 12.04 -5.75 15.86
CA LEU A 374 11.65 -7.11 16.21
C LEU A 374 12.64 -8.11 15.62
N GLU A 375 13.62 -8.53 16.42
CA GLU A 375 14.42 -9.72 16.12
C GLU A 375 13.73 -10.96 16.70
N LEU A 376 13.26 -11.88 15.86
CA LEU A 376 12.76 -13.18 16.33
C LEU A 376 13.94 -14.02 16.88
N PRO A 377 13.83 -14.65 18.07
CA PRO A 377 14.68 -15.80 18.38
C PRO A 377 14.29 -16.93 17.42
N GLU A 378 15.26 -17.61 16.80
CA GLU A 378 15.05 -18.70 15.82
C GLU A 378 13.90 -19.65 16.22
N ALA A 379 12.70 -19.35 15.76
CA ALA A 379 11.51 -20.14 16.05
C ALA A 379 11.40 -21.19 14.95
N ARG A 380 12.10 -22.30 15.13
CA ARG A 380 11.85 -23.51 14.33
C ARG A 380 10.39 -23.93 14.51
N LEU A 381 9.57 -23.73 13.49
CA LEU A 381 8.20 -24.24 13.47
C LEU A 381 8.24 -25.77 13.55
N ALA A 382 7.51 -26.34 14.50
CA ALA A 382 7.27 -27.77 14.54
C ALA A 382 6.28 -28.10 13.41
N LEU A 383 6.80 -28.58 12.27
CA LEU A 383 6.01 -29.21 11.21
C LEU A 383 5.00 -30.19 11.83
N SER A 384 3.70 -29.89 11.74
CA SER A 384 2.68 -30.90 11.99
C SER A 384 2.71 -31.88 10.82
N GLN A 385 3.54 -32.91 10.93
CA GLN A 385 3.48 -34.06 10.04
C GLN A 385 2.18 -34.82 10.30
N ASP A 386 1.12 -34.44 9.58
CA ASP A 386 0.01 -35.34 9.34
C ASP A 386 -0.51 -35.18 7.90
N LEU A 387 0.39 -35.45 6.96
CA LEU A 387 0.01 -35.80 5.59
C LEU A 387 0.21 -37.31 5.44
N THR A 388 -0.83 -38.08 5.76
CA THR A 388 -0.94 -39.46 5.27
C THR A 388 -0.97 -39.41 3.73
N PRO A 389 -0.04 -40.08 3.01
CA PRO A 389 -0.07 -40.07 1.56
C PRO A 389 -1.26 -40.91 1.08
N HIS A 390 -2.23 -40.27 0.42
CA HIS A 390 -3.17 -41.00 -0.41
C HIS A 390 -2.43 -41.54 -1.64
N HIS A 391 -2.16 -42.85 -1.65
CA HIS A 391 -1.74 -43.58 -2.85
C HIS A 391 -2.78 -43.38 -3.95
N VAL A 392 -2.37 -42.81 -5.08
CA VAL A 392 -3.04 -42.97 -6.36
C VAL A 392 -2.18 -43.93 -7.17
N ASP A 393 -2.66 -45.17 -7.30
CA ASP A 393 -2.11 -46.19 -8.19
C ASP A 393 -2.40 -45.79 -9.66
N GLU A 394 -1.37 -45.50 -10.43
CA GLU A 394 -1.40 -45.47 -11.90
C GLU A 394 -0.32 -46.47 -12.41
N PRO A 395 -0.65 -47.38 -13.35
CA PRO A 395 0.25 -48.46 -13.75
C PRO A 395 1.33 -47.99 -14.73
N VAL A 396 2.59 -48.28 -14.38
CA VAL A 396 3.77 -48.06 -15.23
C VAL A 396 3.76 -49.05 -16.41
N ALA A 397 3.71 -48.53 -17.63
CA ALA A 397 3.96 -49.30 -18.85
C ALA A 397 5.47 -49.51 -19.04
N GLU A 398 5.90 -50.75 -18.90
CA GLU A 398 7.24 -51.29 -19.19
C GLU A 398 7.61 -51.06 -20.67
N PHE A 399 8.67 -50.30 -20.95
CA PHE A 399 9.36 -50.33 -22.24
C PHE A 399 10.55 -51.29 -22.13
N VAL A 400 10.46 -52.37 -22.88
CA VAL A 400 11.49 -53.40 -23.05
C VAL A 400 12.60 -52.88 -23.97
N ASP A 401 13.84 -53.04 -23.52
CA ASP A 401 15.06 -52.79 -24.28
C ASP A 401 15.39 -53.97 -25.20
N ALA A 402 15.82 -53.68 -26.43
CA ALA A 402 16.47 -54.66 -27.31
C ALA A 402 17.31 -53.94 -28.39
N ASP A 403 18.62 -53.95 -28.16
CA ASP A 403 19.72 -53.68 -29.09
C ASP A 403 19.46 -54.12 -30.54
N ALA A 404 19.77 -53.26 -31.53
CA ALA A 404 20.49 -53.67 -32.74
C ALA A 404 21.07 -52.52 -33.60
N PHE A 405 22.36 -52.66 -33.93
CA PHE A 405 23.13 -52.21 -35.12
C PHE A 405 23.92 -50.87 -35.15
N LEU A 406 25.25 -51.04 -34.91
CA LEU A 406 26.44 -50.64 -35.71
C LEU A 406 26.56 -49.16 -36.19
N LEU A 407 27.67 -48.45 -35.98
CA LEU A 407 29.10 -48.81 -35.91
C LEU A 407 29.87 -47.73 -35.14
#